data_AF-A0A428HFR7-F1
#
_entry.id   AF-A0A428HFR7-F1
#
_cell.length_a   1.000
_cell.length_b   1.000
_cell.length_c   1.000
_cell.angle_alpha   90.00
_cell.angle_beta   90.00
_cell.angle_gamma   90.00
#
_symmetry.space_group_name_H-M   'P 1'
#
loop_
_entity.id
_entity.type
_entity.pdbx_description
1 polymer ?
#
loop_
_entity_poly.entity_id
_entity_poly.type
_entity_poly.pdbx_seq_one_letter_code
_entity_poly.pdbx_strand_id
1 'polypeptide(L)'
;MTVDLNGLVSKEAVKDSVTKNIKDHIDVPASYLEKANVPGPFLAGVNQVIPYEAFGGDGMLTRLLLKSSDKAPWSDNGTANNPALLPLEGLAKGQYFYEVDLNGNTTGKDGQALLDQLRANGTYAYQATVKVYGAKDGKADLTNLVATKNVTVNLNGLVSKEAVKDSVTKNIKDHIDVPASYLEKANVPGPFLAGVNQVIPYEAFGGDGMLTRLLLKSSDKAPWSDNGTAKNPALLPLEGLAKGQYFYEVDLNGNTTGKDGQDLLDQLRANGTYAYQATVKVYGAKDGKPDLTNLIATRQVTIQLRGKEMATIPSQEGQMNMKPSTTPSQEGQMNKKPSATDSMSTAEGTKEVDHRMTDVKGEHLTSKPMADTMKKNDKPTLPTTGEAQTATATIGFLGLALAGILSLLGLKEKQKD
;
A
#
# COMPACT_ATOMS: atom_id res chain seq x y z
N MET A 1 -22.19 52.01 -5.98
CA MET A 1 -21.56 50.75 -5.55
C MET A 1 -21.92 50.53 -4.11
N THR A 2 -22.85 49.62 -3.84
CA THR A 2 -23.17 49.21 -2.47
C THR A 2 -22.09 48.20 -2.08
N VAL A 3 -21.21 48.57 -1.16
CA VAL A 3 -20.25 47.63 -0.56
C VAL A 3 -21.05 46.80 0.43
N ASP A 4 -21.25 45.52 0.10
CA ASP A 4 -21.94 44.58 0.96
C ASP A 4 -21.02 44.27 2.17
N LEU A 5 -21.32 44.86 3.32
CA LEU A 5 -20.57 44.72 4.58
C LEU A 5 -20.92 43.43 5.35
N ASN A 6 -21.72 42.54 4.75
CA ASN A 6 -22.16 41.27 5.34
C ASN A 6 -21.14 40.11 5.20
N GLY A 7 -19.95 40.36 4.63
CA GLY A 7 -18.97 39.32 4.26
C GLY A 7 -17.82 39.06 5.24
N LEU A 8 -17.81 39.65 6.44
CA LEU A 8 -16.75 39.39 7.42
C LEU A 8 -17.10 38.21 8.32
N VAL A 9 -16.28 37.16 8.26
CA VAL A 9 -16.28 36.07 9.24
C VAL A 9 -15.97 36.63 10.65
N SER A 10 -16.73 36.23 11.67
CA SER A 10 -16.50 36.71 13.04
C SER A 10 -15.35 35.98 13.75
N LYS A 11 -14.80 36.58 14.81
CA LYS A 11 -13.78 35.92 15.66
C LYS A 11 -14.34 34.64 16.30
N GLU A 12 -15.62 34.64 16.64
CA GLU A 12 -16.33 33.51 17.20
C GLU A 12 -16.42 32.36 16.19
N ALA A 13 -16.75 32.65 14.94
CA ALA A 13 -16.78 31.65 13.87
C ALA A 13 -15.39 31.03 13.63
N VAL A 14 -14.32 31.82 13.73
CA VAL A 14 -12.93 31.33 13.63
C VAL A 14 -12.58 30.41 14.81
N LYS A 15 -12.91 30.79 16.05
CA LYS A 15 -12.69 29.93 17.24
C LYS A 15 -13.42 28.59 17.10
N ASP A 16 -14.66 28.65 16.64
CA ASP A 16 -15.47 27.48 16.37
C ASP A 16 -14.85 26.60 15.29
N SER A 17 -14.36 27.19 14.19
CA SER A 17 -13.76 26.44 13.09
C SER A 17 -12.47 25.74 13.52
N VAL A 18 -11.59 26.42 14.27
CA VAL A 18 -10.36 25.84 14.81
C VAL A 18 -10.69 24.65 15.71
N THR A 19 -11.72 24.76 16.54
CA THR A 19 -12.12 23.67 17.44
C THR A 19 -12.75 22.49 16.68
N LYS A 20 -13.69 22.79 15.77
CA LYS A 20 -14.56 21.80 15.12
C LYS A 20 -13.94 21.17 13.88
N ASN A 21 -13.15 21.90 13.10
CA ASN A 21 -12.70 21.48 11.77
C ASN A 21 -11.26 20.97 11.74
N ILE A 22 -10.43 21.34 12.73
CA ILE A 22 -9.06 20.83 12.85
C ILE A 22 -9.07 19.55 13.69
N LYS A 23 -8.30 18.55 13.26
CA LYS A 23 -8.11 17.26 13.96
C LYS A 23 -7.26 17.46 15.22
N ASP A 24 -7.39 16.55 16.19
CA ASP A 24 -6.55 16.56 17.40
C ASP A 24 -5.21 15.85 17.18
N HIS A 25 -5.14 14.98 16.16
CA HIS A 25 -3.95 14.25 15.77
C HIS A 25 -3.94 13.97 14.26
N ILE A 26 -2.74 13.94 13.66
CA ILE A 26 -2.51 13.40 12.33
C ILE A 26 -1.31 12.46 12.31
N ASP A 27 -1.36 11.46 11.43
CA ASP A 27 -0.26 10.56 11.10
C ASP A 27 0.14 10.82 9.64
N VAL A 28 1.35 11.32 9.42
CA VAL A 28 1.82 11.82 8.12
C VAL A 28 2.66 10.72 7.46
N PRO A 29 2.25 10.22 6.28
CA PRO A 29 3.02 9.21 5.55
C PRO A 29 4.46 9.67 5.28
N ALA A 30 5.41 8.74 5.37
CA ALA A 30 6.82 9.04 5.15
C ALA A 30 7.09 9.51 3.72
N SER A 31 6.31 9.04 2.74
CA SER A 31 6.40 9.53 1.36
C SER A 31 6.16 11.03 1.22
N TYR A 32 5.34 11.65 2.07
CA TYR A 32 5.09 13.09 1.97
C TYR A 32 6.34 13.88 2.36
N LEU A 33 7.05 13.44 3.41
CA LEU A 33 8.34 14.03 3.81
C LEU A 33 9.47 13.71 2.81
N GLU A 34 9.45 12.52 2.19
CA GLU A 34 10.39 12.13 1.15
C GLU A 34 10.32 13.09 -0.04
N LYS A 35 9.11 13.45 -0.45
CA LYS A 35 8.86 14.25 -1.65
C LYS A 35 8.82 15.76 -1.40
N ALA A 36 8.73 16.17 -0.14
CA ALA A 36 8.81 17.57 0.24
C ALA A 36 10.09 18.24 -0.30
N ASN A 37 9.95 19.45 -0.82
CA ASN A 37 11.04 20.24 -1.36
C ASN A 37 10.96 21.69 -0.88
N VAL A 38 12.07 22.41 -0.95
CA VAL A 38 12.13 23.85 -0.71
C VAL A 38 12.84 24.50 -1.91
N PRO A 39 12.21 25.46 -2.61
CA PRO A 39 10.84 25.94 -2.38
C PRO A 39 9.80 24.86 -2.71
N GLY A 40 8.72 24.82 -1.93
CA GLY A 40 7.63 23.86 -2.05
C GLY A 40 6.53 24.06 -1.00
N PRO A 41 5.34 23.47 -1.20
CA PRO A 41 4.17 23.76 -0.36
C PRO A 41 4.19 23.10 1.01
N PHE A 42 4.96 22.01 1.19
CA PHE A 42 4.86 21.15 2.38
C PHE A 42 4.97 21.91 3.71
N LEU A 43 5.87 22.89 3.79
CA LEU A 43 6.11 23.69 5.00
C LEU A 43 5.39 25.04 5.01
N ALA A 44 4.52 25.33 4.04
CA ALA A 44 3.78 26.59 4.02
C ALA A 44 2.86 26.68 5.24
N GLY A 45 2.96 27.80 5.98
CA GLY A 45 2.23 28.02 7.22
C GLY A 45 2.77 27.24 8.42
N VAL A 46 3.90 26.52 8.27
CA VAL A 46 4.59 25.84 9.37
C VAL A 46 5.75 26.72 9.84
N ASN A 47 5.74 27.09 11.12
CA ASN A 47 6.64 28.08 11.73
C ASN A 47 6.69 29.42 10.95
N GLN A 48 5.65 29.71 10.17
CA GLN A 48 5.52 30.87 9.30
C GLN A 48 4.07 31.35 9.33
N VAL A 49 3.89 32.65 9.45
CA VAL A 49 2.56 33.26 9.49
C VAL A 49 2.11 33.61 8.06
N ILE A 50 1.04 32.97 7.59
CA ILE A 50 0.48 33.18 6.25
C ILE A 50 -1.05 33.40 6.31
N PRO A 51 -1.71 33.87 5.24
CA PRO A 51 -3.16 34.09 5.24
C PRO A 51 -3.96 32.81 5.53
N TYR A 52 -5.02 32.92 6.32
CA TYR A 52 -5.81 31.77 6.80
C TYR A 52 -6.64 31.09 5.70
N GLU A 53 -7.00 31.80 4.65
CA GLU A 53 -7.60 31.23 3.45
C GLU A 53 -6.67 30.27 2.69
N ALA A 54 -5.36 30.30 2.95
CA ALA A 54 -4.39 29.40 2.34
C ALA A 54 -4.16 28.11 3.16
N PHE A 55 -4.87 27.90 4.28
CA PHE A 55 -4.59 26.85 5.25
C PHE A 55 -4.50 25.43 4.67
N GLY A 56 -5.38 25.11 3.72
CA GLY A 56 -5.48 23.76 3.14
C GLY A 56 -5.05 23.67 1.68
N GLY A 57 -4.04 24.45 1.26
CA GLY A 57 -3.47 24.34 -0.08
C GLY A 57 -2.89 22.95 -0.38
N ASP A 58 -2.82 22.61 -1.67
CA ASP A 58 -2.38 21.29 -2.12
C ASP A 58 -0.93 20.99 -1.72
N GLY A 59 -0.66 19.78 -1.23
CA GLY A 59 0.65 19.36 -0.75
C GLY A 59 1.15 20.01 0.54
N MET A 60 0.33 20.80 1.24
CA MET A 60 0.71 21.43 2.52
C MET A 60 0.51 20.49 3.71
N LEU A 61 1.43 20.47 4.69
CA LEU A 61 1.25 19.72 5.95
C LEU A 61 -0.02 20.19 6.69
N THR A 62 -0.31 21.49 6.65
CA THR A 62 -1.46 22.11 7.32
C THR A 62 -2.79 21.63 6.74
N ARG A 63 -2.84 21.26 5.45
CA ARG A 63 -4.01 20.64 4.82
C ARG A 63 -4.44 19.37 5.55
N LEU A 64 -3.49 18.55 5.99
CA LEU A 64 -3.75 17.28 6.67
C LEU A 64 -4.42 17.47 8.03
N LEU A 65 -4.23 18.63 8.66
CA LEU A 65 -4.85 18.98 9.94
C LEU A 65 -6.36 19.15 9.83
N LEU A 66 -6.91 19.42 8.63
CA LEU A 66 -8.35 19.59 8.45
C LEU A 66 -9.07 18.25 8.39
N LYS A 67 -10.21 18.11 9.07
CA LYS A 67 -11.09 16.92 8.96
C LYS A 67 -11.56 16.66 7.53
N SER A 68 -11.74 17.71 6.73
CA SER A 68 -12.10 17.58 5.31
C SER A 68 -11.00 16.92 4.45
N SER A 69 -9.77 16.82 4.95
CA SER A 69 -8.67 16.21 4.20
C SER A 69 -8.74 14.69 4.09
N ASP A 70 -9.49 14.00 4.94
CA ASP A 70 -9.55 12.53 4.96
C ASP A 70 -10.03 11.91 3.63
N LYS A 71 -10.77 12.69 2.84
CA LYS A 71 -11.30 12.28 1.54
C LYS A 71 -10.76 13.13 0.39
N ALA A 72 -9.87 14.07 0.68
CA ALA A 72 -9.36 14.99 -0.31
C ALA A 72 -8.19 14.35 -1.07
N PRO A 73 -8.03 14.65 -2.37
CA PRO A 73 -6.82 14.27 -3.07
C PRO A 73 -5.60 15.00 -2.46
N TRP A 74 -4.46 14.35 -2.60
CA TRP A 74 -3.14 14.82 -2.18
C TRP A 74 -2.24 14.99 -3.40
N SER A 75 -1.30 15.93 -3.31
CA SER A 75 -0.18 16.05 -4.24
C SER A 75 1.11 16.21 -3.46
N ASP A 76 2.13 15.44 -3.81
CA ASP A 76 3.40 15.42 -3.09
C ASP A 76 4.14 16.77 -3.12
N ASN A 77 3.92 17.56 -4.17
CA ASN A 77 4.61 18.83 -4.42
C ASN A 77 3.64 19.96 -4.80
N GLY A 78 2.33 19.75 -4.65
CA GLY A 78 1.27 20.70 -5.01
C GLY A 78 1.05 20.90 -6.51
N THR A 79 1.73 20.16 -7.39
CA THR A 79 1.62 20.34 -8.85
C THR A 79 0.35 19.74 -9.44
N ALA A 80 -0.35 18.87 -8.72
CA ALA A 80 -1.66 18.38 -9.15
C ALA A 80 -2.74 19.47 -9.12
N ASN A 81 -2.48 20.61 -8.45
CA ASN A 81 -3.39 21.75 -8.33
C ASN A 81 -4.78 21.33 -7.81
N ASN A 82 -4.82 20.45 -6.81
CA ASN A 82 -6.08 20.10 -6.16
C ASN A 82 -6.70 21.36 -5.53
N PRO A 83 -8.05 21.47 -5.49
CA PRO A 83 -8.72 22.58 -4.82
C PRO A 83 -8.26 22.71 -3.36
N ALA A 84 -8.07 23.97 -2.93
CA ALA A 84 -7.73 24.27 -1.55
C ALA A 84 -8.89 23.88 -0.61
N LEU A 85 -8.55 23.31 0.54
CA LEU A 85 -9.52 23.05 1.60
C LEU A 85 -9.57 24.28 2.50
N LEU A 86 -10.75 24.91 2.59
CA LEU A 86 -10.95 26.03 3.50
C LEU A 86 -11.14 25.52 4.93
N PRO A 87 -10.48 26.13 5.93
CA PRO A 87 -10.71 25.82 7.33
C PRO A 87 -12.07 26.35 7.81
N LEU A 88 -12.61 27.34 7.10
CA LEU A 88 -13.87 28.03 7.37
C LEU A 88 -14.40 28.66 6.08
N GLU A 89 -15.68 28.46 5.77
CA GLU A 89 -16.32 29.08 4.61
C GLU A 89 -16.49 30.59 4.78
N GLY A 90 -16.50 31.33 3.67
CA GLY A 90 -16.70 32.78 3.67
C GLY A 90 -15.49 33.62 4.09
N LEU A 91 -14.32 33.00 4.36
CA LEU A 91 -13.10 33.73 4.68
C LEU A 91 -12.74 34.73 3.58
N ALA A 92 -12.75 36.01 3.92
CA ALA A 92 -12.27 37.06 3.05
C ALA A 92 -10.74 37.08 3.02
N LYS A 93 -10.18 37.44 1.86
CA LYS A 93 -8.73 37.49 1.66
C LYS A 93 -8.04 38.39 2.69
N GLY A 94 -7.03 37.86 3.38
CA GLY A 94 -6.25 38.60 4.37
C GLY A 94 -7.02 39.01 5.63
N GLN A 95 -8.21 38.45 5.88
CA GLN A 95 -9.00 38.76 7.06
C GLN A 95 -8.39 38.19 8.35
N TYR A 96 -7.82 36.98 8.24
CA TYR A 96 -7.15 36.27 9.32
C TYR A 96 -5.85 35.66 8.81
N PHE A 97 -4.92 35.43 9.72
CA PHE A 97 -3.63 34.81 9.44
C PHE A 97 -3.40 33.65 10.40
N TYR A 98 -2.56 32.70 10.03
CA TYR A 98 -2.27 31.56 10.88
C TYR A 98 -0.81 31.14 10.80
N GLU A 99 -0.38 30.42 11.83
CA GLU A 99 0.82 29.58 11.81
C GLU A 99 0.50 28.24 12.49
N VAL A 100 1.26 27.22 12.11
CA VAL A 100 1.36 25.95 12.84
C VAL A 100 2.78 25.84 13.35
N ASP A 101 2.92 26.00 14.66
CA ASP A 101 4.18 25.90 15.38
C ASP A 101 4.43 24.44 15.74
N LEU A 102 5.43 23.77 15.15
CA LEU A 102 5.74 22.37 15.48
C LEU A 102 6.45 22.20 16.84
N ASN A 103 6.82 23.31 17.50
CA ASN A 103 7.50 23.36 18.79
C ASN A 103 8.83 22.55 18.84
N GLY A 104 9.47 22.50 20.02
CA GLY A 104 10.61 21.64 20.30
C GLY A 104 11.88 22.01 19.53
N ASN A 105 12.55 21.01 18.93
CA ASN A 105 13.81 21.24 18.20
C ASN A 105 13.63 21.91 16.82
N THR A 106 12.39 22.24 16.44
CA THR A 106 12.05 22.96 15.21
C THR A 106 11.87 24.46 15.42
N THR A 107 11.80 24.93 16.67
CA THR A 107 11.60 26.34 17.00
C THR A 107 12.64 27.22 16.30
N GLY A 108 12.15 28.28 15.62
CA GLY A 108 12.99 29.25 14.91
C GLY A 108 13.58 28.74 13.59
N LYS A 109 13.20 27.54 13.12
CA LYS A 109 13.58 27.02 11.80
C LYS A 109 12.42 27.14 10.82
N ASP A 110 12.75 27.56 9.60
CA ASP A 110 11.86 27.59 8.44
C ASP A 110 12.57 26.99 7.21
N GLY A 111 11.85 26.92 6.09
CA GLY A 111 12.41 26.52 4.80
C GLY A 111 13.24 25.23 4.85
N GLN A 112 14.43 25.28 4.24
CA GLN A 112 15.30 24.10 4.10
C GLN A 112 15.82 23.60 5.47
N ALA A 113 16.14 24.52 6.38
CA ALA A 113 16.65 24.15 7.71
C ALA A 113 15.60 23.39 8.53
N LEU A 114 14.33 23.77 8.40
CA LEU A 114 13.22 23.01 8.99
C LEU A 114 13.09 21.64 8.32
N LEU A 115 13.06 21.59 6.99
CA LEU A 115 12.91 20.32 6.25
C LEU A 115 14.01 19.30 6.61
N ASP A 116 15.26 19.75 6.69
CA ASP A 116 16.40 18.91 7.06
C ASP A 116 16.28 18.41 8.50
N GLN A 117 15.82 19.27 9.43
CA GLN A 117 15.55 18.86 10.81
C GLN A 117 14.46 17.79 10.89
N LEU A 118 13.37 17.91 10.14
CA LEU A 118 12.29 16.92 10.12
C LEU A 118 12.80 15.56 9.63
N ARG A 119 13.63 15.55 8.58
CA ARG A 119 14.25 14.32 8.05
C ARG A 119 15.23 13.70 9.03
N ALA A 120 16.04 14.52 9.68
CA ALA A 120 17.04 14.06 10.66
C ALA A 120 16.40 13.47 11.93
N ASN A 121 15.22 13.96 12.34
CA ASN A 121 14.51 13.45 13.50
C ASN A 121 13.96 12.02 13.30
N GLY A 122 13.81 11.55 12.05
CA GLY A 122 13.19 10.27 11.75
C GLY A 122 11.71 10.23 12.14
N THR A 123 11.22 9.09 12.61
CA THR A 123 9.85 8.98 13.14
C THR A 123 9.74 9.78 14.43
N TYR A 124 8.92 10.83 14.43
CA TYR A 124 8.82 11.74 15.57
C TYR A 124 7.41 12.29 15.73
N ALA A 125 6.98 12.38 16.99
CA ALA A 125 5.70 12.96 17.38
C ALA A 125 5.91 14.41 17.86
N TYR A 126 5.45 15.38 17.06
CA TYR A 126 5.48 16.79 17.42
C TYR A 126 4.20 17.18 18.14
N GLN A 127 4.31 17.93 19.23
CA GLN A 127 3.18 18.66 19.78
C GLN A 127 3.12 20.01 19.09
N ALA A 128 2.26 20.12 18.08
CA ALA A 128 2.08 21.33 17.31
C ALA A 128 1.03 22.25 17.93
N THR A 129 1.15 23.55 17.73
CA THR A 129 0.14 24.54 18.11
C THR A 129 -0.30 25.32 16.88
N VAL A 130 -1.56 25.15 16.49
CA VAL A 130 -2.20 26.01 15.49
C VAL A 130 -2.59 27.31 16.17
N LYS A 131 -2.16 28.46 15.62
CA LYS A 131 -2.52 29.79 16.11
C LYS A 131 -3.14 30.58 14.98
N VAL A 132 -4.27 31.25 15.26
CA VAL A 132 -4.96 32.13 14.30
C VAL A 132 -5.02 33.54 14.86
N TYR A 133 -4.61 34.50 14.04
CA TYR A 133 -4.49 35.91 14.38
C TYR A 133 -5.46 36.76 13.54
N GLY A 134 -5.91 37.85 14.11
CA GLY A 134 -6.60 38.89 13.33
C GLY A 134 -5.63 39.62 12.40
N ALA A 135 -6.19 40.43 11.51
CA ALA A 135 -5.41 41.30 10.63
C ALA A 135 -5.35 42.74 11.15
N LYS A 136 -4.23 43.41 10.90
CA LYS A 136 -4.04 44.86 11.05
C LYS A 136 -3.24 45.37 9.86
N ASP A 137 -3.73 46.40 9.19
CA ASP A 137 -3.09 47.02 8.02
C ASP A 137 -2.73 46.01 6.90
N GLY A 138 -3.60 45.00 6.70
CA GLY A 138 -3.43 43.95 5.68
C GLY A 138 -2.36 42.90 6.02
N LYS A 139 -1.85 42.87 7.24
CA LYS A 139 -0.87 41.89 7.75
C LYS A 139 -1.39 41.22 9.02
N ALA A 140 -0.73 40.15 9.43
CA ALA A 140 -1.03 39.49 10.70
C ALA A 140 -0.79 40.42 11.89
N ASP A 141 -1.76 40.50 12.80
CA ASP A 141 -1.62 41.15 14.10
C ASP A 141 -1.30 40.09 15.17
N LEU A 142 -0.01 39.87 15.42
CA LEU A 142 0.46 38.86 16.37
C LEU A 142 0.04 39.15 17.82
N THR A 143 -0.44 40.36 18.13
CA THR A 143 -0.97 40.71 19.45
C THR A 143 -2.46 40.35 19.60
N ASN A 144 -3.16 40.14 18.49
CA ASN A 144 -4.57 39.79 18.42
C ASN A 144 -4.74 38.29 18.09
N LEU A 145 -4.34 37.44 19.04
CA LEU A 145 -4.57 36.00 18.97
C LEU A 145 -6.08 35.71 19.11
N VAL A 146 -6.67 35.13 18.06
CA VAL A 146 -8.10 34.84 17.97
C VAL A 146 -8.42 33.44 18.46
N ALA A 147 -7.64 32.46 18.05
CA ALA A 147 -7.84 31.06 18.38
C ALA A 147 -6.51 30.31 18.46
N THR A 148 -6.50 29.25 19.27
CA THR A 148 -5.37 28.33 19.39
C THR A 148 -5.86 26.90 19.57
N LYS A 149 -5.11 25.92 19.05
CA LYS A 149 -5.37 24.50 19.25
C LYS A 149 -4.08 23.70 19.21
N ASN A 150 -3.89 22.83 20.20
CA ASN A 150 -2.82 21.85 20.19
C ASN A 150 -3.21 20.64 19.33
N VAL A 151 -2.27 20.14 18.55
CA VAL A 151 -2.44 18.98 17.68
C VAL A 151 -1.19 18.12 17.75
N THR A 152 -1.36 16.81 17.87
CA THR A 152 -0.22 15.87 17.74
C THR A 152 0.03 15.56 16.28
N VAL A 153 1.23 15.87 15.77
CA VAL A 153 1.66 15.58 14.40
C VAL A 153 2.70 14.48 14.44
N ASN A 154 2.32 13.27 14.04
CA ASN A 154 3.23 12.14 13.91
C ASN A 154 3.82 12.17 12.49
N LEU A 155 5.11 12.51 12.37
CA LEU A 155 5.84 12.37 11.12
C LEU A 155 6.52 11.01 11.08
N ASN A 156 6.27 10.22 10.04
CA ASN A 156 6.96 8.96 9.83
C ASN A 156 8.33 9.19 9.19
N GLY A 157 9.36 8.53 9.73
CA GLY A 157 10.74 8.63 9.23
C GLY A 157 10.95 7.96 7.88
N LEU A 158 12.04 8.30 7.21
CA LEU A 158 12.35 7.76 5.89
C LEU A 158 13.16 6.47 5.97
N VAL A 159 12.80 5.50 5.13
CA VAL A 159 13.56 4.28 4.86
C VAL A 159 14.14 4.34 3.45
N SER A 160 15.44 4.03 3.30
CA SER A 160 16.11 4.12 2.01
C SER A 160 15.69 3.00 1.04
N LYS A 161 15.78 3.29 -0.26
CA LYS A 161 15.51 2.29 -1.32
C LYS A 161 16.47 1.10 -1.23
N GLU A 162 17.70 1.37 -0.80
CA GLU A 162 18.75 0.37 -0.60
C GLU A 162 18.37 -0.59 0.54
N ALA A 163 17.88 -0.08 1.67
CA ALA A 163 17.40 -0.92 2.76
C ALA A 163 16.22 -1.80 2.33
N VAL A 164 15.31 -1.27 1.49
CA VAL A 164 14.20 -2.04 0.91
C VAL A 164 14.71 -3.16 0.00
N LYS A 165 15.62 -2.87 -0.94
CA LYS A 165 16.24 -3.89 -1.83
C LYS A 165 16.93 -5.00 -1.04
N ASP A 166 17.67 -4.60 0.00
CA ASP A 166 18.32 -5.52 0.92
C ASP A 166 17.30 -6.39 1.65
N SER A 167 16.21 -5.81 2.14
CA SER A 167 15.14 -6.55 2.84
C SER A 167 14.50 -7.62 1.96
N VAL A 168 14.18 -7.30 0.71
CA VAL A 168 13.61 -8.24 -0.26
C VAL A 168 14.57 -9.40 -0.52
N THR A 169 15.87 -9.12 -0.61
CA THR A 169 16.90 -10.13 -0.86
C THR A 169 17.22 -10.98 0.37
N LYS A 170 17.24 -10.38 1.57
CA LYS A 170 17.70 -11.05 2.79
C LYS A 170 16.56 -11.73 3.56
N ASN A 171 15.36 -11.17 3.55
CA ASN A 171 14.30 -11.54 4.49
C ASN A 171 13.16 -12.35 3.85
N ILE A 172 13.02 -12.32 2.53
CA ILE A 172 12.04 -13.13 1.80
C ILE A 172 12.65 -14.49 1.44
N LYS A 173 11.88 -15.57 1.60
CA LYS A 173 12.23 -16.94 1.22
C LYS A 173 12.15 -17.12 -0.30
N ASP A 174 12.92 -18.06 -0.80
CA ASP A 174 12.96 -18.48 -2.21
C ASP A 174 11.88 -19.54 -2.52
N HIS A 175 11.46 -20.31 -1.53
CA HIS A 175 10.39 -21.30 -1.65
C HIS A 175 9.55 -21.39 -0.37
N ILE A 176 8.24 -21.62 -0.52
CA ILE A 176 7.35 -22.00 0.57
C ILE A 176 6.46 -23.18 0.16
N ASP A 177 6.17 -24.06 1.11
CA ASP A 177 5.17 -25.14 0.98
C ASP A 177 3.99 -24.81 1.89
N VAL A 178 2.82 -24.57 1.30
CA VAL A 178 1.63 -24.07 1.99
C VAL A 178 0.64 -25.23 2.17
N PRO A 179 0.30 -25.59 3.43
CA PRO A 179 -0.63 -26.67 3.70
C PRO A 179 -2.02 -26.46 3.09
N ALA A 180 -2.68 -27.55 2.70
CA ALA A 180 -4.01 -27.51 2.11
C ALA A 180 -5.07 -26.91 3.04
N SER A 181 -4.87 -27.06 4.35
CA SER A 181 -5.75 -26.49 5.37
C SER A 181 -5.82 -24.96 5.33
N TYR A 182 -4.76 -24.28 4.87
CA TYR A 182 -4.74 -22.81 4.81
C TYR A 182 -5.64 -22.32 3.67
N LEU A 183 -5.53 -22.94 2.49
CA LEU A 183 -6.38 -22.62 1.35
C LEU A 183 -7.85 -23.04 1.56
N GLU A 184 -8.08 -24.15 2.29
CA GLU A 184 -9.42 -24.59 2.68
C GLU A 184 -10.12 -23.55 3.56
N LYS A 185 -9.42 -23.03 4.58
CA LYS A 185 -9.99 -22.12 5.56
C LYS A 185 -9.96 -20.64 5.13
N ALA A 186 -9.23 -20.32 4.08
CA ALA A 186 -9.26 -19.00 3.47
C ALA A 186 -10.68 -18.60 3.08
N ASN A 187 -11.05 -17.35 3.33
CA ASN A 187 -12.35 -16.81 3.01
C ASN A 187 -12.19 -15.44 2.33
N VAL A 188 -13.23 -15.04 1.61
CA VAL A 188 -13.39 -13.68 1.10
C VAL A 188 -14.73 -13.14 1.61
N PRO A 189 -14.75 -11.98 2.30
CA PRO A 189 -13.59 -11.18 2.67
C PRO A 189 -12.72 -11.88 3.72
N GLY A 190 -11.41 -11.80 3.56
CA GLY A 190 -10.40 -12.37 4.45
C GLY A 190 -8.97 -12.04 4.02
N PRO A 191 -7.97 -12.26 4.90
CA PRO A 191 -6.61 -11.74 4.70
C PRO A 191 -5.74 -12.60 3.77
N PHE A 192 -6.11 -13.86 3.51
CA PHE A 192 -5.24 -14.82 2.82
C PHE A 192 -4.67 -14.31 1.49
N LEU A 193 -5.50 -13.61 0.70
CA LEU A 193 -5.15 -13.06 -0.60
C LEU A 193 -4.75 -11.57 -0.58
N ALA A 194 -4.67 -10.95 0.59
CA ALA A 194 -4.25 -9.56 0.68
C ALA A 194 -2.79 -9.43 0.20
N GLY A 195 -2.53 -8.48 -0.70
CA GLY A 195 -1.23 -8.29 -1.35
C GLY A 195 -0.92 -9.27 -2.48
N VAL A 196 -1.82 -10.21 -2.78
CA VAL A 196 -1.69 -11.12 -3.93
C VAL A 196 -2.47 -10.55 -5.11
N ASN A 197 -1.79 -10.36 -6.25
CA ASN A 197 -2.29 -9.66 -7.44
C ASN A 197 -2.90 -8.27 -7.14
N GLN A 198 -2.50 -7.67 -6.02
CA GLN A 198 -3.03 -6.43 -5.49
C GLN A 198 -1.90 -5.64 -4.85
N VAL A 199 -1.81 -4.37 -5.19
CA VAL A 199 -0.80 -3.48 -4.63
C VAL A 199 -1.32 -2.88 -3.33
N ILE A 200 -0.66 -3.19 -2.22
CA ILE A 200 -1.00 -2.69 -0.86
C ILE A 200 0.25 -2.15 -0.16
N PRO A 201 0.13 -1.42 0.97
CA PRO A 201 1.29 -0.88 1.68
C PRO A 201 2.26 -1.97 2.13
N TYR A 202 3.56 -1.72 2.03
CA TYR A 202 4.61 -2.70 2.31
C TYR A 202 4.73 -3.05 3.80
N GLU A 203 4.34 -2.13 4.68
CA GLU A 203 4.21 -2.37 6.12
C GLU A 203 3.15 -3.43 6.47
N ALA A 204 2.23 -3.73 5.55
CA ALA A 204 1.24 -4.78 5.71
C ALA A 204 1.72 -6.16 5.23
N PHE A 205 2.97 -6.32 4.76
CA PHE A 205 3.45 -7.53 4.09
C PHE A 205 3.23 -8.82 4.89
N GLY A 206 3.51 -8.81 6.18
CA GLY A 206 3.40 -9.97 7.05
C GLY A 206 2.19 -9.95 7.99
N GLY A 207 1.07 -9.38 7.57
CA GLY A 207 -0.16 -9.39 8.36
C GLY A 207 -0.68 -10.81 8.65
N ASP A 208 -1.41 -10.95 9.75
CA ASP A 208 -1.87 -12.25 10.23
C ASP A 208 -2.82 -12.94 9.24
N GLY A 209 -2.57 -14.23 8.98
CA GLY A 209 -3.31 -15.04 8.01
C GLY A 209 -3.12 -14.70 6.54
N MET A 210 -2.18 -13.83 6.17
CA MET A 210 -1.86 -13.52 4.77
C MET A 210 -0.91 -14.57 4.18
N LEU A 211 -1.10 -14.96 2.90
CA LEU A 211 -0.14 -15.82 2.18
C LEU A 211 1.26 -15.20 2.14
N THR A 212 1.34 -13.89 1.98
CA THR A 212 2.57 -13.09 1.92
C THR A 212 3.38 -13.17 3.21
N ARG A 213 2.72 -13.33 4.37
CA ARG A 213 3.39 -13.55 5.67
C ARG A 213 4.29 -14.77 5.65
N LEU A 214 3.86 -15.84 4.98
CA LEU A 214 4.61 -17.10 4.90
C LEU A 214 5.91 -16.96 4.09
N LEU A 215 5.97 -15.96 3.20
CA LEU A 215 7.17 -15.66 2.42
C LEU A 215 8.31 -15.08 3.27
N LEU A 216 8.03 -14.58 4.48
CA LEU A 216 9.08 -14.04 5.36
C LEU A 216 9.82 -15.15 6.09
N LYS A 217 11.16 -15.06 6.16
CA LYS A 217 12.00 -15.95 6.99
C LYS A 217 11.61 -15.91 8.48
N SER A 218 11.18 -14.75 8.96
CA SER A 218 10.68 -14.59 10.33
C SER A 218 9.40 -15.39 10.61
N SER A 219 8.69 -15.86 9.58
CA SER A 219 7.44 -16.60 9.74
C SER A 219 7.63 -18.03 10.27
N ASP A 220 8.82 -18.63 10.14
CA ASP A 220 9.05 -20.04 10.50
C ASP A 220 8.83 -20.33 11.99
N LYS A 221 8.92 -19.29 12.83
CA LYS A 221 8.72 -19.35 14.28
C LYS A 221 7.48 -18.59 14.74
N ALA A 222 6.76 -17.96 13.82
CA ALA A 222 5.63 -17.11 14.15
C ALA A 222 4.34 -17.93 14.23
N PRO A 223 3.40 -17.55 15.12
CA PRO A 223 2.06 -18.14 15.09
C PRO A 223 1.36 -17.81 13.77
N TRP A 224 0.49 -18.75 13.37
CA TRP A 224 -0.37 -18.66 12.20
C TRP A 224 -1.84 -18.49 12.60
N SER A 225 -2.62 -17.80 11.76
CA SER A 225 -4.07 -17.72 11.85
C SER A 225 -4.67 -18.01 10.49
N ASP A 226 -5.65 -18.92 10.43
CA ASP A 226 -6.24 -19.31 9.15
C ASP A 226 -7.05 -18.20 8.47
N ASN A 227 -7.57 -17.25 9.24
CA ASN A 227 -8.43 -16.16 8.76
C ASN A 227 -8.11 -14.81 9.44
N GLY A 228 -6.94 -14.67 10.07
CA GLY A 228 -6.50 -13.46 10.77
C GLY A 228 -7.23 -13.15 12.07
N THR A 229 -8.14 -14.03 12.55
CA THR A 229 -8.89 -13.80 13.79
C THR A 229 -8.06 -13.95 15.06
N ALA A 230 -6.89 -14.63 14.98
CA ALA A 230 -5.98 -14.73 16.11
C ALA A 230 -5.27 -13.40 16.42
N LYS A 231 -5.27 -12.46 15.46
CA LYS A 231 -4.67 -11.12 15.58
C LYS A 231 -3.21 -11.19 16.02
N ASN A 232 -2.46 -12.15 15.48
CA ASN A 232 -1.03 -12.23 15.74
C ASN A 232 -0.35 -10.92 15.31
N PRO A 233 0.73 -10.49 15.99
CA PRO A 233 1.49 -9.33 15.57
C PRO A 233 1.96 -9.44 14.11
N ALA A 234 1.93 -8.32 13.40
CA ALA A 234 2.44 -8.24 12.04
C ALA A 234 3.95 -8.57 12.00
N LEU A 235 4.38 -9.32 11.00
CA LEU A 235 5.80 -9.49 10.71
C LEU A 235 6.22 -8.43 9.70
N LEU A 236 7.22 -7.64 10.05
CA LEU A 236 7.76 -6.64 9.12
C LEU A 236 8.80 -7.29 8.19
N PRO A 237 8.76 -6.97 6.89
CA PRO A 237 9.81 -7.39 5.97
C PRO A 237 11.11 -6.62 6.21
N LEU A 238 11.02 -5.44 6.83
CA LEU A 238 12.11 -4.53 7.14
C LEU A 238 11.79 -3.80 8.45
N GLU A 239 12.73 -3.80 9.41
CA GLU A 239 12.58 -3.03 10.64
C GLU A 239 12.55 -1.52 10.34
N GLY A 240 11.74 -0.77 11.10
CA GLY A 240 11.58 0.67 10.92
C GLY A 240 10.81 1.06 9.66
N LEU A 241 10.18 0.10 8.96
CA LEU A 241 9.38 0.39 7.77
C LEU A 241 8.24 1.36 8.10
N ALA A 242 8.35 2.55 7.53
CA ALA A 242 7.44 3.64 7.75
C ALA A 242 6.18 3.52 6.90
N LYS A 243 5.05 4.01 7.43
CA LYS A 243 3.76 3.95 6.76
C LYS A 243 3.76 4.73 5.45
N GLY A 244 3.18 4.12 4.42
CA GLY A 244 2.89 4.75 3.13
C GLY A 244 4.10 5.20 2.31
N GLN A 245 5.32 4.76 2.63
CA GLN A 245 6.50 5.04 1.81
C GLN A 245 6.66 4.07 0.63
N TYR A 246 6.38 2.79 0.88
CA TYR A 246 6.54 1.72 -0.10
C TYR A 246 5.27 0.85 -0.16
N PHE A 247 5.04 0.27 -1.32
CA PHE A 247 3.92 -0.61 -1.60
C PHE A 247 4.43 -1.89 -2.23
N TYR A 248 3.66 -2.98 -2.17
CA TYR A 248 4.06 -4.24 -2.78
C TYR A 248 2.88 -4.99 -3.38
N GLU A 249 3.21 -5.91 -4.27
CA GLU A 249 2.33 -7.00 -4.69
C GLU A 249 3.13 -8.31 -4.78
N VAL A 250 2.42 -9.42 -4.66
CA VAL A 250 2.88 -10.76 -5.03
C VAL A 250 2.04 -11.22 -6.20
N ASP A 251 2.67 -11.25 -7.38
CA ASP A 251 2.05 -11.66 -8.63
C ASP A 251 2.09 -13.19 -8.73
N LEU A 252 0.94 -13.85 -8.62
CA LEU A 252 0.80 -15.26 -8.97
C LEU A 252 0.63 -15.30 -10.49
N ASN A 253 1.72 -15.55 -11.21
CA ASN A 253 1.72 -15.65 -12.67
C ASN A 253 0.79 -16.77 -13.19
N GLY A 254 0.45 -16.74 -14.49
CA GLY A 254 -0.25 -17.83 -15.17
C GLY A 254 -1.77 -17.67 -15.18
N ASN A 255 -2.53 -18.71 -14.83
CA ASN A 255 -3.99 -18.69 -14.90
C ASN A 255 -4.65 -17.84 -13.79
N THR A 256 -3.89 -17.28 -12.87
CA THR A 256 -4.33 -16.38 -11.80
C THR A 256 -4.19 -14.90 -12.16
N THR A 257 -3.50 -14.56 -13.26
CA THR A 257 -3.31 -13.17 -13.70
C THR A 257 -4.65 -12.44 -13.88
N GLY A 258 -4.74 -11.22 -13.33
CA GLY A 258 -5.94 -10.38 -13.41
C GLY A 258 -7.10 -10.82 -12.53
N LYS A 259 -6.94 -11.88 -11.71
CA LYS A 259 -7.93 -12.29 -10.71
C LYS A 259 -7.55 -11.76 -9.33
N ASP A 260 -8.55 -11.31 -8.59
CA ASP A 260 -8.48 -10.95 -7.18
C ASP A 260 -9.69 -11.52 -6.42
N GLY A 261 -9.75 -11.26 -5.11
CA GLY A 261 -10.88 -11.62 -4.26
C GLY A 261 -11.34 -13.07 -4.42
N GLN A 262 -12.66 -13.26 -4.54
CA GLN A 262 -13.29 -14.58 -4.62
C GLN A 262 -12.89 -15.35 -5.89
N ASP A 263 -12.77 -14.66 -7.03
CA ASP A 263 -12.37 -15.28 -8.31
C ASP A 263 -10.96 -15.88 -8.24
N LEU A 264 -10.03 -15.18 -7.57
CA LEU A 264 -8.69 -15.72 -7.32
C LEU A 264 -8.75 -16.92 -6.37
N LEU A 265 -9.51 -16.82 -5.27
CA LEU A 265 -9.61 -17.91 -4.29
C LEU A 265 -10.15 -19.20 -4.93
N ASP A 266 -11.19 -19.08 -5.76
CA ASP A 266 -11.80 -20.21 -6.45
C ASP A 266 -10.85 -20.80 -7.50
N GLN A 267 -10.10 -19.96 -8.23
CA GLN A 267 -9.06 -20.43 -9.15
C GLN A 267 -7.97 -21.24 -8.42
N LEU A 268 -7.49 -20.75 -7.27
CA LEU A 268 -6.46 -21.46 -6.48
C LEU A 268 -6.97 -22.83 -6.01
N ARG A 269 -8.23 -22.91 -5.58
CA ARG A 269 -8.87 -24.18 -5.16
C ARG A 269 -9.06 -25.13 -6.33
N ALA A 270 -9.51 -24.62 -7.48
CA ALA A 270 -9.70 -25.42 -8.69
C ALA A 270 -8.39 -26.00 -9.22
N ASN A 271 -7.27 -25.28 -9.05
CA ASN A 271 -5.94 -25.74 -9.45
C ASN A 271 -5.42 -26.91 -8.58
N GLY A 272 -5.98 -27.14 -7.39
CA GLY A 272 -5.54 -28.20 -6.48
C GLY A 272 -4.10 -28.00 -6.00
N THR A 273 -3.32 -29.08 -5.93
CA THR A 273 -1.89 -28.99 -5.62
C THR A 273 -1.15 -28.41 -6.82
N TYR A 274 -0.63 -27.20 -6.68
CA TYR A 274 0.00 -26.46 -7.77
C TYR A 274 1.20 -25.63 -7.28
N ALA A 275 2.26 -25.60 -8.09
CA ALA A 275 3.45 -24.79 -7.85
C ALA A 275 3.38 -23.51 -8.69
N TYR A 276 3.26 -22.36 -8.02
CA TYR A 276 3.28 -21.05 -8.66
C TYR A 276 4.69 -20.49 -8.65
N GLN A 277 5.18 -20.04 -9.81
CA GLN A 277 6.29 -19.11 -9.85
C GLN A 277 5.73 -17.71 -9.61
N ALA A 278 5.90 -17.20 -8.40
CA ALA A 278 5.37 -15.91 -8.00
C ALA A 278 6.45 -14.83 -8.01
N THR A 279 6.06 -13.59 -8.31
CA THR A 279 6.98 -12.45 -8.31
C THR A 279 6.57 -11.45 -7.26
N VAL A 280 7.40 -11.28 -6.24
CA VAL A 280 7.29 -10.16 -5.30
C VAL A 280 7.82 -8.90 -5.99
N LYS A 281 7.05 -7.82 -5.97
CA LYS A 281 7.46 -6.50 -6.48
C LYS A 281 7.20 -5.45 -5.42
N VAL A 282 8.17 -4.57 -5.19
CA VAL A 282 8.06 -3.44 -4.25
C VAL A 282 8.21 -2.14 -5.02
N TYR A 283 7.28 -1.22 -4.80
CA TYR A 283 7.15 0.06 -5.48
C TYR A 283 7.30 1.20 -4.49
N GLY A 284 7.73 2.37 -4.98
CA GLY A 284 7.65 3.61 -4.20
C GLY A 284 6.24 4.20 -4.21
N ALA A 285 6.08 5.34 -3.56
CA ALA A 285 4.85 6.11 -3.52
C ALA A 285 4.91 7.35 -4.43
N LYS A 286 3.72 7.77 -4.89
CA LYS A 286 3.46 9.05 -5.53
C LYS A 286 2.04 9.51 -5.20
N ASP A 287 1.91 10.75 -4.76
CA ASP A 287 0.65 11.42 -4.44
C ASP A 287 -0.23 10.59 -3.47
N GLY A 288 0.42 10.00 -2.46
CA GLY A 288 -0.23 9.13 -1.45
C GLY A 288 -0.70 7.76 -1.96
N LYS A 289 -0.30 7.38 -3.18
CA LYS A 289 -0.67 6.12 -3.84
C LYS A 289 0.57 5.34 -4.28
N PRO A 290 0.45 4.03 -4.58
CA PRO A 290 1.55 3.29 -5.18
C PRO A 290 1.95 3.87 -6.55
N ASP A 291 3.25 4.03 -6.77
CA ASP A 291 3.83 4.40 -8.06
C ASP A 291 4.37 3.17 -8.78
N LEU A 292 3.52 2.56 -9.62
CA LEU A 292 3.84 1.33 -10.37
C LEU A 292 4.97 1.53 -11.39
N THR A 293 5.34 2.78 -11.70
CA THR A 293 6.47 3.10 -12.58
C THR A 293 7.80 3.16 -11.82
N ASN A 294 7.76 3.29 -10.50
CA ASN A 294 8.92 3.37 -9.62
C ASN A 294 9.13 2.03 -8.88
N LEU A 295 9.49 1.00 -9.65
CA LEU A 295 9.86 -0.32 -9.11
C LEU A 295 11.20 -0.23 -8.35
N ILE A 296 11.17 -0.60 -7.07
CA ILE A 296 12.31 -0.53 -6.15
C ILE A 296 13.06 -1.86 -6.12
N ALA A 297 12.32 -2.96 -6.00
CA ALA A 297 12.88 -4.29 -5.85
C ALA A 297 11.94 -5.35 -6.43
N THR A 298 12.52 -6.47 -6.86
CA THR A 298 11.77 -7.65 -7.29
C THR A 298 12.46 -8.91 -6.81
N ARG A 299 11.67 -9.96 -6.56
CA ARG A 299 12.16 -11.29 -6.23
C ARG A 299 11.22 -12.37 -6.77
N GLN A 300 11.78 -13.36 -7.44
CA GLN A 300 11.07 -14.59 -7.78
C GLN A 300 11.05 -15.53 -6.58
N VAL A 301 9.90 -16.13 -6.32
CA VAL A 301 9.68 -17.11 -5.25
C VAL A 301 8.81 -18.24 -5.79
N THR A 302 9.03 -19.46 -5.29
CA THR A 302 8.19 -20.62 -5.63
C THR A 302 7.21 -20.87 -4.50
N ILE A 303 5.92 -20.83 -4.80
CA ILE A 303 4.85 -21.10 -3.84
C ILE A 303 4.19 -22.42 -4.22
N GLN A 304 4.47 -23.46 -3.44
CA GLN A 304 3.74 -24.72 -3.54
C GLN A 304 2.47 -24.60 -2.71
N LEU A 305 1.32 -24.44 -3.35
CA LEU A 305 0.03 -24.59 -2.67
C LEU A 305 -0.37 -26.06 -2.73
N ARG A 306 -0.70 -26.65 -1.58
CA ARG A 306 -1.28 -28.00 -1.53
C ARG A 306 -2.80 -27.88 -1.66
N GLY A 307 -3.40 -28.65 -2.56
CA GLY A 307 -4.84 -28.85 -2.59
C GLY A 307 -5.24 -29.96 -1.62
N LYS A 308 -6.53 -30.05 -1.28
CA LYS A 308 -7.03 -31.32 -0.77
C LYS A 308 -6.79 -32.36 -1.85
N GLU A 309 -6.17 -33.48 -1.49
CA GLU A 309 -6.19 -34.66 -2.35
C GLU A 309 -7.66 -34.95 -2.65
N MET A 310 -8.06 -34.84 -3.91
CA MET A 310 -9.29 -35.49 -4.33
C MET A 310 -9.03 -36.96 -4.08
N ALA A 311 -9.76 -37.56 -3.15
CA ALA A 311 -9.81 -39.01 -3.03
C ALA A 311 -10.23 -39.52 -4.41
N THR A 312 -9.26 -39.96 -5.22
CA THR A 312 -9.53 -40.79 -6.37
C THR A 312 -10.23 -42.01 -5.80
N ILE A 313 -11.54 -42.09 -6.01
CA ILE A 313 -12.26 -43.35 -5.96
C ILE A 313 -11.46 -44.26 -6.89
N PRO A 314 -10.84 -45.36 -6.42
CA PRO A 314 -10.21 -46.28 -7.34
C PRO A 314 -11.35 -46.84 -8.18
N SER A 315 -11.38 -46.50 -9.46
CA SER A 315 -12.22 -47.20 -10.42
C SER A 315 -11.85 -48.67 -10.30
N GLN A 316 -12.77 -49.45 -9.73
CA GLN A 316 -12.74 -50.89 -9.79
C GLN A 316 -12.88 -51.28 -11.26
N GLU A 317 -11.75 -51.46 -11.94
CA GLU A 317 -11.67 -52.41 -13.05
C GLU A 317 -10.95 -53.63 -12.51
N GLY A 318 -11.75 -54.65 -12.19
CA GLY A 318 -11.25 -55.93 -11.76
C GLY A 318 -10.53 -56.65 -12.90
N GLN A 319 -9.50 -57.41 -12.56
CA GLN A 319 -9.38 -58.82 -12.95
C GLN A 319 -8.21 -59.51 -12.23
N MET A 320 -8.60 -60.32 -11.25
CA MET A 320 -8.14 -61.68 -10.92
C MET A 320 -6.64 -62.06 -10.91
N ASN A 321 -6.27 -62.69 -9.77
CA ASN A 321 -5.36 -63.87 -9.63
C ASN A 321 -3.86 -63.66 -9.94
N MET A 322 -2.87 -64.08 -9.14
CA MET A 322 -2.75 -65.01 -8.01
C MET A 322 -1.64 -64.53 -7.06
N LYS A 323 -1.77 -64.95 -5.79
CA LYS A 323 -0.81 -64.86 -4.69
C LYS A 323 0.59 -65.43 -5.02
N PRO A 324 1.72 -64.84 -4.57
CA PRO A 324 3.01 -65.52 -4.54
C PRO A 324 3.20 -66.24 -3.19
N SER A 325 3.54 -67.52 -3.24
CA SER A 325 4.00 -68.32 -2.10
C SER A 325 5.47 -68.70 -2.28
N THR A 326 6.28 -68.32 -1.28
CA THR A 326 7.44 -69.02 -0.68
C THR A 326 8.61 -69.55 -1.55
N THR A 327 9.80 -69.00 -1.27
CA THR A 327 11.21 -69.42 -1.52
C THR A 327 11.54 -70.86 -1.06
N PRO A 328 12.77 -71.42 -1.22
CA PRO A 328 13.98 -71.00 -2.00
C PRO A 328 14.71 -72.13 -2.76
N SER A 329 15.74 -71.75 -3.56
CA SER A 329 17.07 -72.42 -3.72
C SER A 329 17.52 -72.54 -5.18
N GLN A 330 18.63 -71.88 -5.56
CA GLN A 330 19.93 -72.52 -5.79
C GLN A 330 20.95 -71.56 -6.42
N GLU A 331 22.19 -71.72 -5.96
CA GLU A 331 23.42 -71.03 -6.31
C GLU A 331 23.84 -71.21 -7.78
N GLY A 332 24.57 -70.22 -8.33
CA GLY A 332 25.21 -70.37 -9.64
C GLY A 332 25.92 -69.13 -10.19
N GLN A 333 27.10 -68.83 -9.62
CA GLN A 333 28.33 -68.39 -10.31
C GLN A 333 28.42 -67.05 -11.11
N MET A 334 29.26 -66.18 -10.52
CA MET A 334 30.28 -65.26 -11.06
C MET A 334 30.49 -64.97 -12.58
N ASN A 335 30.70 -63.67 -12.82
CA ASN A 335 31.75 -63.00 -13.61
C ASN A 335 31.67 -62.97 -15.16
N LYS A 336 31.54 -61.75 -15.72
CA LYS A 336 32.62 -60.98 -16.42
C LYS A 336 32.06 -59.79 -17.24
N LYS A 337 32.55 -58.57 -16.95
CA LYS A 337 32.93 -57.54 -17.96
C LYS A 337 34.26 -58.01 -18.61
N PRO A 338 34.78 -57.47 -19.74
CA PRO A 338 34.55 -56.16 -20.40
C PRO A 338 34.26 -56.35 -21.92
N SER A 339 33.94 -55.35 -22.75
CA SER A 339 34.79 -54.24 -23.21
C SER A 339 34.00 -53.38 -24.22
N ALA A 340 34.45 -52.13 -24.36
CA ALA A 340 34.14 -51.21 -25.44
C ALA A 340 34.58 -51.75 -26.82
N THR A 341 34.08 -51.15 -27.92
CA THR A 341 34.87 -50.46 -28.97
C THR A 341 33.93 -49.99 -30.11
N ASP A 342 34.04 -48.69 -30.42
CA ASP A 342 33.91 -47.95 -31.69
C ASP A 342 32.80 -48.25 -32.71
N SER A 343 32.13 -47.19 -33.18
CA SER A 343 32.52 -46.59 -34.47
C SER A 343 31.81 -45.27 -34.77
N MET A 344 32.61 -44.32 -35.24
CA MET A 344 32.28 -43.01 -35.77
C MET A 344 31.39 -43.08 -37.03
N SER A 345 30.64 -42.01 -37.28
CA SER A 345 30.44 -41.48 -38.64
C SER A 345 30.23 -39.97 -38.58
N THR A 346 31.28 -39.26 -38.96
CA THR A 346 31.34 -37.88 -39.42
C THR A 346 30.50 -37.66 -40.69
N ALA A 347 29.93 -36.47 -40.86
CA ALA A 347 30.36 -35.50 -41.88
C ALA A 347 29.43 -34.28 -41.94
N GLU A 348 30.09 -33.13 -41.91
CA GLU A 348 29.60 -31.77 -42.07
C GLU A 348 29.11 -31.47 -43.50
N GLY A 349 28.37 -30.37 -43.66
CA GLY A 349 28.04 -29.84 -44.98
C GLY A 349 27.23 -28.54 -44.98
N THR A 350 27.90 -27.45 -44.59
CA THR A 350 27.64 -26.01 -44.89
C THR A 350 26.53 -25.62 -45.91
N LYS A 351 25.78 -24.55 -45.60
CA LYS A 351 25.89 -23.24 -46.30
C LYS A 351 24.91 -22.18 -45.79
N GLU A 352 25.52 -21.02 -45.57
CA GLU A 352 25.04 -19.69 -45.29
C GLU A 352 24.50 -19.01 -46.57
N VAL A 353 23.35 -18.31 -46.47
CA VAL A 353 22.99 -17.19 -47.38
C VAL A 353 22.21 -16.14 -46.59
N ASP A 354 22.78 -14.94 -46.54
CA ASP A 354 22.21 -13.67 -46.12
C ASP A 354 21.26 -13.11 -47.22
N HIS A 355 20.09 -12.58 -46.86
CA HIS A 355 19.38 -11.57 -47.65
C HIS A 355 18.50 -10.65 -46.78
N ARG A 356 18.71 -9.35 -47.01
CA ARG A 356 18.08 -8.18 -46.40
C ARG A 356 16.59 -8.00 -46.74
N MET A 357 15.89 -7.37 -45.78
CA MET A 357 14.83 -6.35 -45.86
C MET A 357 13.72 -6.45 -46.93
N THR A 358 12.47 -6.54 -46.45
CA THR A 358 11.34 -5.75 -46.98
C THR A 358 10.36 -5.36 -45.87
N ASP A 359 10.09 -4.06 -45.79
CA ASP A 359 8.95 -3.42 -45.12
C ASP A 359 7.62 -4.08 -45.48
N VAL A 360 6.77 -4.33 -44.46
CA VAL A 360 5.32 -4.39 -44.64
C VAL A 360 4.65 -3.57 -43.56
N LYS A 361 4.08 -2.46 -44.01
CA LYS A 361 3.16 -1.54 -43.33
C LYS A 361 1.76 -2.15 -43.31
N GLY A 362 1.14 -2.20 -42.12
CA GLY A 362 -0.27 -2.56 -41.89
C GLY A 362 -0.40 -3.40 -40.60
N GLU A 363 -1.24 -3.13 -39.62
CA GLU A 363 -2.29 -2.14 -39.44
C GLU A 363 -2.30 -1.73 -37.95
N HIS A 364 -2.61 -0.46 -37.71
CA HIS A 364 -2.69 0.14 -36.40
C HIS A 364 -3.98 -0.33 -35.70
N LEU A 365 -3.93 -1.44 -34.95
CA LEU A 365 -4.99 -1.80 -34.01
C LEU A 365 -4.94 -0.82 -32.83
N THR A 366 -5.75 0.24 -32.95
CA THR A 366 -6.04 1.17 -31.86
C THR A 366 -6.64 0.40 -30.69
N SER A 367 -5.86 0.14 -29.65
CA SER A 367 -6.37 -0.28 -28.35
C SER A 367 -7.20 0.87 -27.78
N LYS A 368 -8.53 0.72 -27.84
CA LYS A 368 -9.47 1.59 -27.13
C LYS A 368 -9.17 1.51 -25.62
N PRO A 369 -9.17 2.63 -24.88
CA PRO A 369 -9.08 2.59 -23.44
C PRO A 369 -10.35 1.92 -22.90
N MET A 370 -10.22 0.79 -22.21
CA MET A 370 -11.34 0.19 -21.50
C MET A 370 -11.73 1.13 -20.35
N ALA A 371 -12.80 1.89 -20.59
CA ALA A 371 -13.47 2.67 -19.58
C ALA A 371 -14.10 1.73 -18.54
N ASP A 372 -13.93 2.13 -17.28
CA ASP A 372 -14.61 1.70 -16.06
C ASP A 372 -15.83 0.78 -16.27
N THR A 373 -15.60 -0.52 -16.11
CA THR A 373 -16.64 -1.42 -15.60
C THR A 373 -16.15 -1.94 -14.25
N MET A 374 -16.16 -1.07 -13.24
CA MET A 374 -15.96 -1.49 -11.85
C MET A 374 -17.11 -2.41 -11.46
N LYS A 375 -16.88 -3.72 -11.45
CA LYS A 375 -17.70 -4.63 -10.64
C LYS A 375 -17.49 -4.24 -9.19
N LYS A 376 -18.52 -3.68 -8.55
CA LYS A 376 -18.64 -3.76 -7.09
C LYS A 376 -18.74 -5.25 -6.76
N ASN A 377 -17.73 -5.82 -6.10
CA ASN A 377 -17.86 -6.91 -5.12
C ASN A 377 -16.47 -7.24 -4.52
N ASP A 378 -16.42 -7.31 -3.18
CA ASP A 378 -15.55 -8.16 -2.36
C ASP A 378 -14.02 -8.06 -2.51
N LYS A 379 -13.46 -6.85 -2.34
CA LYS A 379 -12.01 -6.69 -2.18
C LYS A 379 -11.53 -7.28 -0.83
N PRO A 380 -10.45 -8.08 -0.78
CA PRO A 380 -9.94 -8.61 0.50
C PRO A 380 -9.56 -7.48 1.46
N THR A 381 -9.90 -7.68 2.74
CA THR A 381 -9.66 -6.71 3.80
C THR A 381 -8.27 -6.90 4.37
N LEU A 382 -7.54 -5.80 4.61
CA LEU A 382 -6.31 -5.85 5.39
C LEU A 382 -6.62 -6.42 6.79
N PRO A 383 -5.82 -7.37 7.31
CA PRO A 383 -6.06 -7.93 8.64
C PRO A 383 -5.96 -6.84 9.71
N THR A 384 -6.81 -6.95 10.74
CA THR A 384 -6.58 -6.20 11.99
C THR A 384 -5.51 -6.94 12.79
N THR A 385 -4.25 -6.58 12.59
CA THR A 385 -3.15 -7.21 13.35
C THR A 385 -3.15 -6.71 14.79
N GLY A 386 -2.75 -7.56 15.75
CA GLY A 386 -2.38 -7.09 17.08
C GLY A 386 -1.22 -6.10 16.97
N GLU A 387 -1.17 -5.11 17.87
CA GLU A 387 -0.10 -4.10 17.90
C GLU A 387 1.26 -4.78 17.81
N ALA A 388 2.07 -4.42 16.82
CA ALA A 388 3.47 -4.79 16.80
C ALA A 388 4.13 -4.19 18.05
N GLN A 389 4.89 -4.98 18.80
CA GLN A 389 5.67 -4.48 19.93
C GLN A 389 6.85 -3.65 19.42
N THR A 390 6.56 -2.43 18.98
CA THR A 390 7.53 -1.36 18.80
C THR A 390 6.86 -0.08 19.29
N ALA A 391 7.57 0.64 20.16
CA ALA A 391 7.08 1.71 21.02
C ALA A 391 6.05 2.66 20.37
N THR A 392 4.91 2.80 21.06
CA THR A 392 3.96 3.93 21.01
C THR A 392 3.51 4.40 19.62
N ALA A 393 2.44 3.79 19.11
CA ALA A 393 1.42 4.49 18.32
C ALA A 393 0.15 3.62 18.25
N THR A 394 -0.91 4.09 18.89
CA THR A 394 -2.26 3.51 18.87
C THR A 394 -2.73 3.33 17.43
N ILE A 395 -3.31 2.15 17.14
CA ILE A 395 -3.81 1.73 15.83
C ILE A 395 -4.86 2.73 15.30
N GLY A 396 -4.42 3.61 14.40
CA GLY A 396 -5.29 4.38 13.51
C GLY A 396 -5.62 3.54 12.28
N PHE A 397 -6.88 3.12 12.17
CA PHE A 397 -7.45 2.46 11.01
C PHE A 397 -7.04 3.17 9.72
N LEU A 398 -6.45 2.43 8.79
CA LEU A 398 -6.30 2.85 7.39
C LEU A 398 -7.69 3.07 6.81
N GLY A 399 -8.11 4.33 6.77
CA GLY A 399 -9.24 4.78 5.95
C GLY A 399 -8.85 4.69 4.47
N LEU A 400 -8.97 3.50 3.88
CA LEU A 400 -9.26 3.40 2.46
C LEU A 400 -10.67 3.96 2.27
N ALA A 401 -10.78 5.25 1.95
CA ALA A 401 -12.03 5.90 1.66
C ALA A 401 -12.67 5.27 0.41
N LEU A 402 -13.63 4.36 0.62
CA LEU A 402 -14.59 3.95 -0.40
C LEU A 402 -15.60 5.07 -0.59
N ALA A 403 -15.50 5.78 -1.71
CA ALA A 403 -16.51 6.72 -2.17
C ALA A 403 -17.75 5.95 -2.67
N GLY A 404 -18.86 6.08 -1.95
CA GLY A 404 -20.20 5.76 -2.44
C GLY A 404 -21.04 7.03 -2.47
N ILE A 405 -21.08 7.71 -3.61
CA ILE A 405 -22.06 8.77 -3.87
C ILE A 405 -23.36 8.09 -4.28
N LEU A 406 -24.44 8.34 -3.52
CA LEU A 406 -25.80 8.16 -4.00
C LEU A 406 -26.57 9.44 -3.67
N SER A 407 -26.61 10.34 -4.63
CA SER A 407 -27.63 11.37 -4.72
C SER A 407 -28.88 10.75 -5.33
N LEU A 408 -29.99 10.74 -4.61
CA LEU A 408 -31.32 10.75 -5.22
C LEU A 408 -32.17 11.81 -4.54
N LEU A 409 -32.34 12.91 -5.27
CA LEU A 409 -33.38 13.92 -5.13
C LEU A 409 -34.72 13.29 -5.58
N GLY A 410 -35.84 13.54 -4.87
CA GLY A 410 -37.16 13.31 -5.48
C GLY A 410 -38.39 13.18 -4.57
N LEU A 411 -38.87 14.31 -4.05
CA LEU A 411 -40.28 14.76 -3.99
C LEU A 411 -41.38 14.02 -3.17
N LYS A 412 -41.98 14.83 -2.26
CA LYS A 412 -43.39 14.95 -1.80
C LYS A 412 -44.04 13.72 -1.12
N GLU A 413 -44.80 13.85 -0.02
CA GLU A 413 -46.04 14.63 0.07
C GLU A 413 -46.48 14.89 1.54
N LYS A 414 -47.32 15.93 1.73
CA LYS A 414 -47.93 16.41 2.99
C LYS A 414 -48.90 15.40 3.62
N GLN A 415 -49.03 15.41 4.95
CA GLN A 415 -50.26 15.65 5.75
C GLN A 415 -49.97 15.43 7.26
N LYS A 416 -50.25 16.44 8.12
CA LYS A 416 -51.27 16.45 9.22
C LYS A 416 -51.10 15.30 10.23
N ASP A 417 -50.98 15.51 11.54
CA ASP A 417 -51.49 16.57 12.43
C ASP A 417 -50.45 17.03 13.48
#